data_AF-A0A523BBK8-F1
#
_entry.id   AF-A0A523BBK8-F1
#
_cell.length_a   1.000
_cell.length_b   1.000
_cell.length_c   1.000
_cell.angle_alpha   90.00
_cell.angle_beta   90.00
_cell.angle_gamma   90.00
#
_symmetry.space_group_name_H-M   'P 1'
#
loop_
_entity.id
_entity.type
_entity.pdbx_description
1 polymer ?
#
loop_
_entity_poly.entity_id
_entity_poly.type
_entity_poly.pdbx_seq_one_letter_code
_entity_poly.pdbx_strand_id
1 'polypeptide(L)' 'MVLLPEEIIKIINDPKSIKVLGTKTPEGRIHMICVGSMMTPKPDMIVFGTILMKKQIIILKI' A
#
# COMPACT_ATOMS: atom_id res chain seq x y z
N MET A 1 7.35 2.28 17.07
CA MET A 1 6.55 1.89 15.90
C MET A 1 5.40 1.02 16.38
N VAL A 2 4.19 1.26 15.88
CA VAL A 2 2.98 0.51 16.25
C VAL A 2 2.71 -0.48 15.11
N LEU A 3 2.56 -1.76 15.45
CA LEU A 3 2.23 -2.80 14.47
C LEU A 3 0.78 -2.66 14.01
N LEU A 4 0.51 -3.01 12.76
CA LEU A 4 -0.87 -3.06 12.26
C LEU A 4 -1.68 -4.09 13.07
N PRO A 5 -2.87 -3.73 13.58
CA PRO A 5 -3.76 -4.68 14.23
C PRO A 5 -4.20 -5.77 13.26
N GLU A 6 -4.45 -6.98 13.77
CA GLU A 6 -4.84 -8.14 12.95
C GLU A 6 -6.08 -7.87 12.09
N GLU A 7 -7.05 -7.12 12.60
CA GLU A 7 -8.26 -6.77 11.87
C GLU A 7 -7.95 -5.96 10.60
N ILE A 8 -6.99 -5.03 10.69
CA ILE A 8 -6.56 -4.22 9.54
C ILE A 8 -5.82 -5.09 8.52
N ILE A 9 -4.97 -6.02 8.98
CA ILE A 9 -4.28 -6.97 8.11
C ILE A 9 -5.30 -7.82 7.33
N LYS A 10 -6.35 -8.31 8.02
CA LYS A 10 -7.45 -9.08 7.38
C LYS A 10 -8.17 -8.26 6.32
N ILE A 11 -8.49 -7.00 6.61
CA ILE A 11 -9.16 -6.10 5.65
C ILE A 11 -8.29 -5.84 4.42
N ILE A 12 -7.00 -5.53 4.60
CA ILE A 12 -6.08 -5.25 3.47
C ILE A 12 -5.92 -6.49 2.58
N ASN A 13 -5.83 -7.67 3.19
CA ASN A 13 -5.62 -8.92 2.48
C ASN A 13 -6.93 -9.53 1.91
N ASP A 14 -8.10 -8.96 2.22
CA ASP A 14 -9.37 -9.39 1.61
C ASP A 14 -9.35 -9.03 0.10
N PRO A 15 -9.54 -10.00 -0.81
CA PRO A 15 -9.60 -9.74 -2.25
C PRO A 15 -10.76 -8.81 -2.67
N LYS A 16 -11.80 -8.66 -1.84
CA LYS A 16 -12.92 -7.73 -2.08
C LYS A 16 -12.60 -6.29 -1.66
N SER A 17 -11.50 -6.06 -0.94
CA SER A 17 -11.11 -4.71 -0.53
C SER A 17 -10.60 -3.89 -1.72
N ILE A 18 -11.14 -2.68 -1.87
CA ILE A 18 -10.60 -1.68 -2.79
C ILE A 18 -9.51 -0.91 -2.06
N LYS A 19 -8.30 -0.95 -2.59
CA LYS A 19 -7.11 -0.31 -2.00
C LYS A 19 -6.64 0.82 -2.87
N VAL A 20 -6.42 1.99 -2.27
CA VAL A 20 -5.98 3.21 -2.95
C VAL A 20 -4.65 3.65 -2.34
N LEU A 21 -3.65 3.88 -3.18
CA LEU A 21 -2.37 4.43 -2.76
C LEU A 21 -2.32 5.92 -3.14
N GLY A 22 -2.23 6.77 -2.12
CA GLY A 22 -1.96 8.19 -2.27
C GLY A 22 -0.48 8.49 -2.08
N THR A 23 0.11 9.23 -3.02
CA THR A 23 1.47 9.78 -2.90
C THR A 23 1.43 11.29 -3.04
N LYS A 24 2.36 11.96 -2.36
CA LYS A 24 2.53 13.41 -2.44
C LYS A 24 3.95 13.73 -2.91
N THR A 25 4.09 14.62 -3.89
CA THR A 25 5.41 15.14 -4.27
C THR A 25 5.93 16.15 -3.23
N PRO A 26 7.23 16.48 -3.22
CA PRO A 26 7.77 17.53 -2.35
C PRO A 26 7.06 18.88 -2.51
N GLU A 27 6.60 19.18 -3.73
CA GLU A 27 5.86 20.41 -4.08
C GLU A 27 4.38 20.35 -3.68
N GLY A 28 3.94 19.25 -3.06
CA GLY A 28 2.59 19.11 -2.54
C GLY A 28 1.55 18.57 -3.52
N ARG A 29 1.95 18.13 -4.72
CA ARG A 29 1.00 17.52 -5.67
C ARG A 29 0.60 16.12 -5.22
N ILE A 30 -0.70 15.85 -5.18
CA ILE A 30 -1.24 14.55 -4.78
C ILE A 30 -1.54 13.72 -6.03
N HIS A 31 -1.16 12.45 -6.00
CA HIS A 31 -1.50 11.46 -7.00
C HIS A 31 -2.02 10.20 -6.33
N MET A 32 -3.19 9.73 -6.75
CA MET A 32 -3.87 8.57 -6.19
C MET A 32 -4.14 7.53 -7.27
N ILE A 33 -3.90 6.27 -6.95
CA ILE A 33 -4.18 5.14 -7.85
C ILE A 33 -4.85 3.99 -7.08
N CYS A 34 -5.69 3.23 -7.76
CA CYS A 34 -6.17 1.95 -7.25
C CYS A 34 -5.05 0.90 -7.37
N VAL A 35 -4.82 0.14 -6.31
CA VAL A 35 -3.75 -0.87 -6.23
C VAL A 35 -4.34 -2.20 -5.78
N GLY A 36 -4.87 -2.97 -6.73
CA GLY A 36 -5.47 -4.28 -6.44
C GLY A 36 -4.48 -5.31 -5.87
N SER A 37 -3.19 -5.15 -6.16
CA SER A 37 -2.11 -6.06 -5.73
C SER A 37 -1.56 -5.79 -4.32
N MET A 38 -2.10 -4.81 -3.59
CA MET A 38 -1.61 -4.46 -2.25
C MET A 38 -1.95 -5.54 -1.21
N MET A 39 -0.98 -5.90 -0.39
CA MET A 39 -1.13 -6.85 0.72
C MET A 39 -0.17 -6.53 1.87
N THR A 40 -0.44 -7.14 3.01
CA THR A 40 0.34 -7.00 4.25
C THR A 40 0.79 -8.39 4.69
N PRO A 41 2.01 -8.85 4.32
CA PRO A 41 2.52 -10.17 4.68
C PRO A 41 3.00 -10.26 6.14
N LYS A 42 3.29 -9.11 6.77
CA LYS A 42 3.70 -8.97 8.16
C LYS A 42 3.10 -7.69 8.76
N PRO A 43 2.88 -7.61 10.08
CA PRO A 43 2.26 -6.44 10.72
C PRO A 43 3.00 -5.11 10.55
N ASP A 44 4.26 -5.13 10.12
CA ASP A 44 5.16 -3.98 9.91
C ASP A 44 5.48 -3.72 8.42
N MET A 45 4.74 -4.34 7.50
CA MET A 45 5.09 -4.31 6.08
C MET A 45 3.87 -4.28 5.17
N ILE A 46 3.84 -3.32 4.24
CA ILE A 46 2.91 -3.30 3.09
C ILE A 46 3.71 -3.51 1.81
N VAL A 47 3.22 -4.41 0.95
CA VAL A 47 3.77 -4.67 -0.38
C VAL A 47 2.70 -4.53 -1.44
N PHE A 48 3.10 -4.12 -2.65
CA PHE A 48 2.23 -4.04 -3.82
C PHE A 48 3.05 -4.16 -5.10
N GLY A 49 2.43 -4.68 -6.16
CA GLY A 49 3.06 -4.79 -7.47
C GLY A 49 3.04 -3.46 -8.23
N THR A 50 4.20 -3.00 -8.68
CA THR A 50 4.35 -1.77 -9.48
C THR A 50 4.36 -2.10 -10.97
N ILE A 51 3.18 -2.29 -11.55
CA ILE A 51 3.06 -2.47 -13.01
C ILE A 51 2.77 -1.08 -13.60
N LEU A 52 3.69 -0.57 -14.43
CA LEU A 52 3.60 0.75 -15.10
C LEU A 52 3.72 2.00 -14.21
N MET A 53 4.09 1.87 -12.93
CA MET A 53 4.50 3.04 -12.14
C MET A 53 5.86 3.52 -12.64
N LYS A 54 6.01 4.83 -12.91
CA LYS A 54 7.27 5.42 -13.46
C LYS A 54 8.49 5.33 -12.51
N LYS A 55 8.37 4.64 -11.37
CA LYS A 55 9.45 4.26 -10.45
C LYS A 55 9.14 2.88 -9.84
N GLN A 56 10.20 2.08 -9.72
CA GLN A 56 10.25 0.64 -9.41
C GLN A 56 9.62 0.25 -8.06
N ILE A 57 9.48 -1.06 -7.82
CA ILE A 57 8.96 -1.74 -6.61
C ILE A 57 9.30 -0.94 -5.34
N ILE A 58 8.27 -0.46 -4.63
CA ILE A 58 8.41 0.20 -3.34
C ILE A 58 7.96 -0.79 -2.27
N ILE A 59 8.90 -1.23 -1.44
CA ILE A 59 8.59 -1.94 -0.19
C ILE A 59 8.45 -0.86 0.88
N LEU A 60 7.23 -0.63 1.37
CA LEU A 60 7.00 0.26 2.50
C LEU A 60 7.10 -0.55 3.79
N LYS A 61 8.18 -0.28 4.53
CA LYS A 61 8.31 -0.69 5.92
C LYS A 61 7.66 0.41 6.77
N ILE A 62 6.57 0.06 7.45
CA ILE A 62 5.75 0.99 8.25
C ILE A 62 6.18 0.95 9.70
#